data_AF-A0A4R5BA17-F1
#
_entry.id   AF-A0A4R5BA17-F1
#
_cell.length_a   1.000
_cell.length_b   1.000
_cell.length_c   1.000
_cell.angle_alpha   90.00
_cell.angle_beta   90.00
_cell.angle_gamma   90.00
#
_symmetry.space_group_name_H-M   'P 1'
#
loop_
_entity.id
_entity.type
_entity.pdbx_description
1 polymer ?
#
loop_
_entity_poly.entity_id
_entity_poly.type
_entity_poly.pdbx_seq_one_letter_code
_entity_poly.pdbx_strand_id
1 'polypeptide(L)'
;VTPLITLDNPSVIVEALKLADDRSGDVIVRLYEARGAQARTHLTTNFPTTTITRTDLLERPTHAPQPPDTPLKLRPFEIRTLRITRA
;
A
#
# COMPACT_ATOMS: atom_id res chain seq x y z
N VAL A 1 8.77 0.64 -19.64
CA VAL A 1 7.83 1.48 -18.86
C VAL A 1 8.22 1.38 -17.39
N THR A 2 8.31 2.49 -16.66
CA THR A 2 8.68 2.48 -15.23
C THR A 2 7.42 2.30 -14.37
N PRO A 3 7.37 1.32 -13.44
CA PRO A 3 6.20 1.05 -12.62
C PRO A 3 5.96 2.15 -11.57
N LEU A 4 4.69 2.47 -11.30
CA LEU A 4 4.30 3.42 -10.25
C LEU A 4 4.63 2.92 -8.84
N ILE A 5 4.48 1.61 -8.64
CA ILE A 5 4.70 0.92 -7.38
C ILE A 5 5.47 -0.36 -7.66
N THR A 6 6.46 -0.64 -6.81
CA THR A 6 7.17 -1.91 -6.79
C THR A 6 7.12 -2.52 -5.39
N LEU A 7 7.06 -3.84 -5.35
CA LEU A 7 7.15 -4.65 -4.14
C LEU A 7 8.36 -5.58 -4.28
N ASP A 8 9.11 -5.78 -3.21
CA ASP A 8 10.29 -6.64 -3.18
C ASP A 8 9.96 -8.11 -2.84
N ASN A 9 8.70 -8.44 -2.53
CA ASN A 9 8.26 -9.78 -2.20
C ASN A 9 7.16 -10.28 -3.16
N PRO A 10 7.42 -11.31 -3.97
CA PRO A 10 6.45 -11.82 -4.94
C PRO A 10 5.25 -12.54 -4.32
N SER A 11 5.22 -12.79 -3.01
CA SER A 11 4.02 -13.26 -2.31
C SER A 11 2.98 -12.16 -2.10
N VAL A 12 3.36 -10.89 -2.19
CA VAL A 12 2.45 -9.75 -2.02
C VAL A 12 2.19 -9.12 -3.38
N ILE A 13 0.91 -9.02 -3.74
CA ILE A 13 0.49 -8.58 -5.07
C ILE A 13 -0.30 -7.28 -4.94
N VAL A 14 -0.03 -6.33 -5.84
CA VAL A 14 -0.87 -5.14 -6.03
C VAL A 14 -2.12 -5.57 -6.78
N GLU A 15 -3.27 -5.50 -6.12
CA GLU A 15 -4.57 -5.80 -6.71
C GLU A 15 -5.16 -4.59 -7.42
N ALA A 16 -5.03 -3.41 -6.81
CA ALA A 16 -5.65 -2.19 -7.30
C ALA A 16 -4.80 -0.97 -6.97
N LEU A 17 -4.83 0.00 -7.89
CA LEU A 17 -4.25 1.32 -7.74
C LEU A 17 -5.25 2.35 -8.26
N LYS A 18 -5.56 3.36 -7.45
CA LYS A 18 -6.45 4.46 -7.82
C LYS A 18 -6.09 5.75 -7.09
N LEU A 19 -6.64 6.88 -7.53
CA LEU A 19 -6.62 8.10 -6.71
C LEU A 19 -7.62 7.97 -5.55
N ALA A 20 -7.37 8.67 -4.45
CA ALA A 20 -8.28 8.79 -3.33
C ALA A 20 -9.59 9.47 -3.74
N ASP A 21 -10.71 9.00 -3.19
CA ASP A 21 -12.05 9.46 -3.57
C ASP A 21 -12.33 10.90 -3.13
N ASP A 22 -11.63 11.36 -2.08
CA ASP A 22 -11.70 12.72 -1.57
C ASP A 22 -11.01 13.77 -2.47
N ARG A 23 -10.46 13.35 -3.61
CA ARG A 23 -9.74 14.19 -4.59
C ARG A 23 -8.53 14.92 -4.01
N SER A 24 -7.98 14.46 -2.90
CA SER A 24 -6.70 14.95 -2.34
C SER A 24 -5.53 14.81 -3.32
N GLY A 25 -5.65 13.89 -4.29
CA GLY A 25 -4.57 13.51 -5.19
C GLY A 25 -3.71 12.37 -4.64
N ASP A 26 -3.96 11.93 -3.40
CA ASP A 26 -3.34 10.75 -2.79
C ASP A 26 -3.64 9.47 -3.58
N VAL A 27 -2.79 8.47 -3.41
CA VAL A 27 -2.92 7.18 -4.10
C VAL A 27 -3.41 6.13 -3.12
N ILE A 28 -4.47 5.41 -3.50
CA ILE A 28 -4.94 4.22 -2.80
C ILE A 28 -4.38 2.98 -3.49
N VAL A 29 -3.82 2.10 -2.69
CA VAL A 29 -3.19 0.85 -3.13
C VAL A 29 -3.80 -0.29 -2.34
N ARG A 30 -4.35 -1.27 -3.04
CA ARG A 30 -4.80 -2.52 -2.41
C ARG A 30 -3.80 -3.62 -2.71
N LEU A 31 -3.31 -4.24 -1.64
CA LEU A 31 -2.40 -5.37 -1.67
C LEU A 31 -3.10 -6.62 -1.18
N TYR A 32 -2.69 -7.78 -1.65
CA TYR A 32 -3.03 -9.05 -0.99
C TYR A 32 -1.83 -9.99 -0.89
N GLU A 33 -1.84 -10.83 0.14
CA GLU A 33 -0.91 -11.95 0.27
C GLU A 33 -1.48 -13.18 -0.46
N ALA A 34 -0.71 -13.73 -1.39
CA ALA A 34 -1.18 -14.69 -2.38
C ALA A 34 -0.89 -16.17 -2.05
N ARG A 35 -0.04 -16.46 -1.06
CA ARG A 35 0.50 -17.80 -0.80
C ARG A 35 0.00 -18.44 0.49
N GLY A 36 -0.84 -17.77 1.27
CA GLY A 36 -1.37 -18.29 2.53
C GLY A 36 -0.32 -18.34 3.64
N ALA A 37 0.69 -17.48 3.59
CA ALA A 37 1.77 -17.42 4.57
C ALA A 37 1.96 -15.98 5.08
N GLN A 38 2.65 -15.83 6.22
CA GLN A 38 3.06 -14.49 6.64
C GLN A 38 4.09 -13.93 5.64
N ALA A 39 3.86 -12.72 5.16
CA ALA A 39 4.76 -12.04 4.22
C ALA A 39 5.23 -10.70 4.76
N ARG A 40 6.46 -10.32 4.38
CA ARG A 40 7.02 -8.98 4.60
C ARG A 40 7.43 -8.39 3.27
N THR A 41 7.16 -7.11 3.05
CA THR A 41 7.55 -6.43 1.82
C THR A 41 7.80 -4.95 2.05
N HIS A 42 8.76 -4.38 1.31
CA HIS A 42 8.88 -2.96 1.11
C HIS A 42 8.08 -2.54 -0.12
N LEU A 43 7.29 -1.47 0.04
CA LEU A 43 6.60 -0.80 -1.04
C LEU A 43 7.42 0.43 -1.43
N THR A 44 7.84 0.48 -2.69
CA THR A 44 8.54 1.64 -3.25
C THR A 44 7.65 2.31 -4.28
N THR A 45 7.53 3.63 -4.20
CA THR A 45 6.81 4.47 -5.15
C THR A 45 7.80 5.15 -6.10
N ASN A 46 7.40 5.38 -7.34
CA ASN A 46 8.19 6.17 -8.30
C ASN A 46 7.79 7.66 -8.31
N PHE A 47 7.09 8.11 -7.27
CA PHE A 47 6.60 9.47 -7.09
C PHE A 47 6.86 9.95 -5.65
N PRO A 48 7.01 11.27 -5.43
CA PRO A 48 7.25 11.82 -4.10
C PRO A 48 6.16 11.39 -3.11
N THR A 49 6.59 10.82 -1.99
CA THR A 49 5.71 10.25 -0.97
C THR A 49 6.10 10.78 0.40
N THR A 50 5.12 11.24 1.17
CA THR A 50 5.34 11.74 2.53
C THR A 50 5.03 10.68 3.58
N THR A 51 3.88 10.00 3.47
CA THR A 51 3.48 8.96 4.43
C THR A 51 2.68 7.84 3.77
N ILE A 52 2.63 6.70 4.44
CA ILE A 52 1.76 5.57 4.12
C ILE A 52 0.86 5.28 5.32
N THR A 53 -0.45 5.22 5.09
CA THR A 53 -1.46 4.99 6.13
C THR A 53 -2.30 3.78 5.78
N ARG A 54 -2.50 2.86 6.72
CA ARG A 54 -3.44 1.75 6.52
C ARG A 54 -4.88 2.24 6.62
N THR A 55 -5.73 1.82 5.69
CA THR A 55 -7.15 2.17 5.68
C THR A 55 -8.05 0.95 5.67
N ASP A 56 -9.34 1.17 5.90
CA ASP A 56 -10.37 0.21 5.54
C ASP A 56 -10.75 0.35 4.04
N LEU A 57 -11.82 -0.34 3.63
CA LEU A 57 -12.32 -0.32 2.25
C LEU A 57 -12.95 1.02 1.84
N LEU A 58 -13.27 1.90 2.80
CA LEU A 58 -13.82 3.24 2.57
C LEU A 58 -12.74 4.33 2.73
N GLU A 59 -11.46 3.95 2.63
CA GLU A 59 -10.30 4.86 2.73
C GLU A 59 -10.13 5.54 4.10
N ARG A 60 -10.85 5.08 5.12
CA ARG A 60 -10.76 5.66 6.46
C ARG A 60 -9.50 5.14 7.16
N PRO A 61 -8.65 6.00 7.74
CA PRO A 61 -7.48 5.57 8.47
C PRO A 61 -7.84 4.61 9.61
N THR A 62 -7.10 3.51 9.70
CA THR A 62 -7.27 2.52 10.77
C THR A 62 -6.07 2.48 11.71
N HIS A 63 -4.95 3.08 11.28
CA HIS A 63 -3.68 3.12 12.00
C HIS A 63 -3.04 4.50 11.80
N ALA A 64 -2.08 4.85 12.66
CA ALA A 64 -1.29 6.06 12.47
C ALA A 64 -0.49 6.00 11.15
N PRO A 65 -0.27 7.14 10.48
CA PRO A 65 0.62 7.22 9.33
C PRO A 65 2.03 6.74 9.67
N GLN A 66 2.68 6.11 8.69
CA GLN A 66 4.04 5.60 8.79
C GLN A 66 4.94 6.23 7.72
N PRO A 67 6.25 6.34 7.98
CA PRO A 67 7.21 6.72 6.95
C PRO A 67 7.17 5.75 5.75
N PRO A 68 7.45 6.20 4.51
CA PRO A 68 7.32 5.39 3.30
C PRO A 68 8.15 4.10 3.29
N ASP A 69 9.31 4.11 3.93
CA ASP A 69 10.22 2.96 3.96
C ASP A 69 9.88 1.91 5.02
N THR A 70 8.76 2.08 5.73
CA THR A 70 8.34 1.16 6.79
C THR A 70 7.95 -0.20 6.20
N PRO A 71 8.57 -1.33 6.61
CA PRO A 71 8.25 -2.63 6.05
C PRO A 71 6.81 -3.04 6.39
N LEU A 72 6.07 -3.43 5.37
CA LEU A 72 4.72 -3.96 5.51
C LEU A 72 4.80 -5.42 5.95
N LYS A 73 3.90 -5.83 6.85
CA LYS A 73 3.69 -7.23 7.22
C LYS A 73 2.26 -7.61 6.90
N LEU A 74 2.06 -8.65 6.10
CA LEU A 74 0.74 -9.20 5.79
C LEU A 74 0.61 -10.58 6.43
N ARG A 75 -0.58 -10.88 6.96
CA ARG A 75 -0.97 -12.21 7.43
C ARG A 75 -1.35 -13.10 6.22
N PRO A 76 -1.43 -14.43 6.40
CA PRO A 76 -1.96 -15.33 5.37
C PRO A 76 -3.27 -14.82 4.76
N PHE A 77 -3.32 -14.69 3.43
CA PHE A 77 -4.48 -14.20 2.66
C PHE A 77 -5.01 -12.83 3.09
N GLU A 78 -4.21 -12.00 3.76
CA GLU A 78 -4.64 -10.67 4.15
C GLU A 78 -4.77 -9.76 2.93
N ILE A 79 -5.93 -9.10 2.80
CA ILE A 79 -6.11 -7.92 1.96
C ILE A 79 -5.79 -6.68 2.79
N ARG A 80 -4.95 -5.80 2.24
CA ARG A 80 -4.47 -4.58 2.89
C ARG A 80 -4.68 -3.39 1.97
N THR A 81 -5.48 -2.43 2.40
CA THR A 81 -5.61 -1.14 1.73
C THR A 81 -4.68 -0.12 2.39
N LEU A 82 -3.93 0.59 1.57
CA LEU A 82 -3.01 1.65 1.95
C LEU A 82 -3.42 2.94 1.24
N ARG A 83 -3.36 4.06 1.96
CA ARG A 83 -3.35 5.41 1.40
C ARG A 83 -1.93 5.95 1.45
N ILE A 84 -1.43 6.37 0.30
CA ILE A 84 -0.12 6.97 0.10
C ILE A 84 -0.31 8.46 -0.09
N THR A 85 0.14 9.24 0.88
CA THR A 85 0.13 10.70 0.78
C THR A 85 1.31 11.16 -0.06
N ARG A 86 1.01 11.94 -1.10
CA ARG A 86 2.02 12.47 -2.01
C ARG A 86 2.65 13.74 -1.45
N ALA A 87 3.85 14.08 -1.92
CA ALA A 87 4.47 15.38 -1.64
C ALA A 87 4.11 16.40 -2.73
#